data_AF-A0A957A9T7-F1
#
_entry.id   AF-A0A957A9T7-F1
#
_cell.length_a   1.000
_cell.length_b   1.000
_cell.length_c   1.000
_cell.angle_alpha   90.00
_cell.angle_beta   90.00
_cell.angle_gamma   90.00
#
_symmetry.space_group_name_H-M   'P 1'
#
loop_
_entity.id
_entity.type
_entity.pdbx_description
1 polymer ?
#
loop_
_entity_poly.entity_id
_entity_poly.type
_entity_poly.pdbx_seq_one_letter_code
_entity_poly.pdbx_strand_id
1 'polypeptide(L)'
;MQQELKRNHDNPGAWAGRLIGQSVYGDQPCGRDVGGSVELVERMQRPDFVAHISEWYLPSNIVVSVAGNVAHERVVELATPVFEGLADGELPVVDAYEPSIKGERVVVDSREIDQCSMFLGMPMFGRHDPDRYAIRLVNDVLGAGMSSRLFREVRERRGLAYSVG
;
A
#
# COMPACT_ATOMS: atom_id res chain seq x y z
N MET A 1 -12.22 -5.48 -11.75
CA MET A 1 -11.76 -6.09 -10.49
C MET A 1 -11.13 -7.46 -10.70
N GLN A 2 -11.87 -8.52 -11.07
CA GLN A 2 -11.24 -9.84 -11.35
C GLN A 2 -10.15 -9.81 -12.44
N GLN A 3 -10.37 -9.09 -13.54
CA GLN A 3 -9.37 -8.91 -14.60
C GLN A 3 -8.14 -8.13 -14.12
N GLU A 4 -8.30 -7.25 -13.14
CA GLU A 4 -7.20 -6.47 -12.56
C GLU A 4 -6.36 -7.32 -11.62
N LEU A 5 -7.01 -8.15 -10.78
CA LEU A 5 -6.32 -9.15 -9.95
C LEU A 5 -5.50 -10.12 -10.80
N LYS A 6 -6.08 -10.62 -11.90
CA LYS A 6 -5.37 -11.48 -12.86
C LYS A 6 -4.20 -10.76 -13.51
N ARG A 7 -4.39 -9.52 -13.98
CA ARG A 7 -3.31 -8.71 -14.56
C ARG A 7 -2.16 -8.46 -13.57
N ASN A 8 -2.46 -8.21 -12.31
CA ASN A 8 -1.44 -8.04 -11.26
C ASN A 8 -0.70 -9.35 -10.99
N HIS A 9 -1.41 -10.48 -10.98
CA HIS A 9 -0.80 -11.79 -10.88
C HIS A 9 0.11 -12.11 -12.07
N ASP A 10 -0.29 -11.75 -13.30
CA ASP A 10 0.47 -12.02 -14.52
C ASP A 10 1.69 -11.11 -14.70
N ASN A 11 1.84 -10.07 -13.86
CA ASN A 11 3.04 -9.25 -13.79
C ASN A 11 3.95 -9.72 -12.63
N PRO A 12 5.09 -10.38 -12.90
CA PRO A 12 5.93 -10.96 -11.86
C PRO A 12 6.43 -9.96 -10.81
N GLY A 13 6.72 -8.71 -11.22
CA GLY A 13 7.18 -7.67 -10.31
C GLY A 13 6.07 -7.19 -9.38
N ALA A 14 4.86 -6.98 -9.91
CA ALA A 14 3.69 -6.62 -9.10
C ALA A 14 3.29 -7.75 -8.16
N TRP A 15 3.33 -8.99 -8.63
CA TRP A 15 3.05 -10.18 -7.82
C TRP A 15 4.05 -10.37 -6.70
N ALA A 16 5.36 -10.28 -6.98
CA ALA A 16 6.39 -10.35 -5.94
C ALA A 16 6.26 -9.23 -4.89
N GLY A 17 5.87 -8.02 -5.33
CA GLY A 17 5.54 -6.90 -4.45
C GLY A 17 4.30 -7.14 -3.57
N ARG A 18 3.35 -7.97 -4.00
CA ARG A 18 2.24 -8.44 -3.14
C ARG A 18 2.72 -9.46 -2.12
N LEU A 19 3.52 -10.44 -2.56
CA LEU A 19 4.02 -11.52 -1.69
C LEU A 19 4.86 -10.99 -0.52
N ILE A 20 5.63 -9.92 -0.73
CA ILE A 20 6.43 -9.35 0.36
C ILE A 20 5.58 -8.78 1.49
N GLY A 21 4.39 -8.22 1.20
CA GLY A 21 3.46 -7.75 2.22
C GLY A 21 3.01 -8.89 3.13
N GLN A 22 2.59 -10.02 2.54
CA GLN A 22 2.22 -11.23 3.28
C GLN A 22 3.39 -11.83 4.05
N SER A 23 4.59 -11.84 3.47
CA SER A 23 5.80 -12.35 4.13
C SER A 23 6.17 -11.52 5.37
N VAL A 24 6.15 -10.19 5.25
CA VAL A 24 6.54 -9.28 6.34
C VAL A 24 5.47 -9.19 7.42
N TYR A 25 4.20 -9.07 7.03
CA TYR A 25 3.11 -8.76 7.96
C TYR A 25 2.23 -9.96 8.29
N GLY A 26 2.29 -11.08 7.55
CA GLY A 26 1.43 -12.24 7.81
C GLY A 26 -0.06 -11.94 7.58
N ASP A 27 -0.94 -12.70 8.23
CA ASP A 27 -2.39 -12.51 8.17
C ASP A 27 -2.88 -11.45 9.18
N GLN A 28 -2.54 -10.21 8.90
CA GLN A 28 -3.09 -9.03 9.58
C GLN A 28 -3.44 -7.95 8.54
N PRO A 29 -4.22 -6.91 8.87
CA PRO A 29 -4.73 -5.97 7.87
C PRO A 29 -3.68 -5.37 6.93
N CYS A 30 -2.47 -5.04 7.42
CA CYS A 30 -1.39 -4.51 6.58
C CYS A 30 -0.68 -5.55 5.69
N GLY A 31 -0.89 -6.85 5.91
CA GLY A 31 -0.38 -7.93 5.07
C GLY A 31 -1.36 -8.41 4.00
N ARG A 32 -2.63 -7.98 4.07
CA ARG A 32 -3.68 -8.35 3.12
C ARG A 32 -3.58 -7.52 1.84
N ASP A 33 -3.93 -8.13 0.71
CA ASP A 33 -4.00 -7.41 -0.55
C ASP A 33 -5.24 -6.49 -0.57
N VAL A 34 -5.05 -5.25 -1.04
CA VAL A 34 -6.10 -4.23 -1.15
C VAL A 34 -7.26 -4.67 -2.06
N GLY A 35 -6.96 -5.40 -3.14
CA GLY A 35 -7.94 -6.01 -4.02
C GLY A 35 -8.51 -7.33 -3.49
N GLY A 36 -8.06 -7.82 -2.32
CA GLY A 36 -8.56 -9.04 -1.70
C GLY A 36 -8.26 -10.31 -2.51
N SER A 37 -9.19 -11.26 -2.45
CA SER A 37 -9.15 -12.53 -3.18
C SER A 37 -10.24 -12.60 -4.25
N VAL A 38 -10.04 -13.43 -5.27
CA VAL A 38 -11.05 -13.60 -6.34
C VAL A 38 -12.37 -14.10 -5.76
N GLU A 39 -12.31 -15.00 -4.78
CA GLU A 39 -13.46 -15.60 -4.11
C GLU A 39 -14.25 -14.56 -3.30
N LEU A 40 -13.55 -13.63 -2.63
CA LEU A 40 -14.21 -12.54 -1.91
C LEU A 40 -14.99 -11.66 -2.89
N VAL A 41 -14.35 -11.29 -4.00
CA VAL A 41 -14.94 -10.42 -5.03
C VAL A 41 -16.16 -11.04 -5.68
N GLU A 42 -16.15 -12.36 -5.88
CA GLU A 42 -17.31 -13.09 -6.42
C GLU A 42 -18.51 -13.14 -5.47
N ARG A 43 -18.26 -13.02 -4.16
CA ARG A 43 -19.30 -13.11 -3.13
C ARG A 43 -19.86 -11.75 -2.72
N MET A 44 -19.14 -10.66 -2.96
CA MET A 44 -19.60 -9.32 -2.57
C MET A 44 -20.90 -8.93 -3.26
N GLN A 45 -21.84 -8.39 -2.48
CA GLN A 45 -23.15 -7.94 -2.93
C GLN A 45 -23.36 -6.47 -2.58
N ARG A 46 -24.35 -5.83 -3.23
CA ARG A 46 -24.71 -4.42 -2.97
C ARG A 46 -24.81 -4.06 -1.48
N PRO A 47 -25.43 -4.89 -0.60
CA PRO A 47 -25.52 -4.58 0.82
C PRO A 47 -24.15 -4.41 1.50
N ASP A 48 -23.14 -5.18 1.11
CA ASP A 48 -21.79 -5.08 1.69
C ASP A 48 -21.16 -3.71 1.42
N PHE A 49 -21.32 -3.20 0.19
CA PHE A 49 -20.84 -1.86 -0.18
C PHE A 49 -21.60 -0.75 0.55
N VAL A 50 -22.92 -0.87 0.66
CA VAL A 50 -23.73 0.13 1.36
C VAL A 50 -23.39 0.15 2.84
N ALA A 51 -23.16 -1.01 3.46
CA ALA A 51 -22.72 -1.11 4.84
C ALA A 51 -21.34 -0.45 5.02
N HIS A 52 -20.37 -0.80 4.16
CA HIS A 52 -19.02 -0.23 4.23
C HIS A 52 -19.01 1.30 4.04
N ILE A 53 -19.79 1.84 3.10
CA ILE A 53 -19.92 3.30 2.91
C ILE A 53 -20.55 3.94 4.15
N SER A 54 -21.65 3.38 4.65
CA SER A 54 -22.34 3.92 5.84
C SER A 54 -21.46 3.89 7.09
N GLU A 55 -20.56 2.93 7.20
CA GLU A 55 -19.67 2.74 8.34
C GLU A 55 -18.42 3.65 8.26
N TRP A 56 -17.79 3.75 7.09
CA TRP A 56 -16.48 4.41 6.96
C TRP A 56 -16.54 5.83 6.39
N TYR A 57 -17.57 6.19 5.64
CA TYR A 57 -17.65 7.49 4.94
C TYR A 57 -18.38 8.53 5.78
N LEU A 58 -17.94 8.68 7.03
CA LEU A 58 -18.46 9.67 7.96
C LEU A 58 -17.81 11.05 7.71
N PRO A 59 -18.53 12.17 7.90
CA PRO A 59 -17.96 13.51 7.75
C PRO A 59 -16.67 13.73 8.55
N SER A 60 -16.59 13.16 9.77
CA SER A 60 -15.40 13.21 10.62
C SER A 60 -14.20 12.40 10.09
N ASN A 61 -14.42 11.48 9.14
CA ASN A 61 -13.40 10.64 8.52
C ASN A 61 -12.98 11.13 7.12
N ILE A 62 -13.52 12.25 6.64
CA ILE A 62 -13.27 12.76 5.28
C ILE A 62 -12.42 14.03 5.35
N VAL A 63 -11.37 14.07 4.53
CA VAL A 63 -10.53 15.26 4.33
C VAL A 63 -10.63 15.73 2.88
N VAL A 64 -11.05 16.97 2.68
CA VAL A 64 -11.08 17.63 1.36
C VAL A 64 -9.80 18.42 1.17
N SER A 65 -8.99 18.06 0.16
CA SER A 65 -7.73 18.73 -0.18
C SER A 65 -7.85 19.43 -1.53
N VAL A 66 -7.64 20.76 -1.55
CA VAL A 66 -7.64 21.59 -2.77
C VAL A 66 -6.33 22.37 -2.85
N ALA A 67 -5.67 22.31 -4.01
CA ALA A 67 -4.42 23.03 -4.26
C ALA A 67 -4.49 23.78 -5.59
N GLY A 68 -3.97 25.02 -5.61
CA GLY A 68 -3.97 25.89 -6.78
C GLY A 68 -4.18 27.35 -6.41
N ASN A 69 -4.53 28.19 -7.40
CA ASN A 69 -4.88 29.59 -7.18
C ASN A 69 -6.33 29.71 -6.68
N VAL A 70 -6.57 29.34 -5.42
CA VAL A 70 -7.90 29.34 -4.80
C VAL A 70 -7.87 30.03 -3.44
N ALA A 71 -8.94 30.75 -3.12
CA ALA A 71 -9.16 31.26 -1.76
C ALA A 71 -9.79 30.16 -0.90
N HIS A 72 -9.29 29.97 0.32
CA HIS A 72 -9.76 28.94 1.24
C HIS A 72 -11.25 29.09 1.54
N GLU A 73 -11.69 30.31 1.79
CA GLU A 73 -13.08 30.64 2.13
C GLU A 73 -14.04 30.24 1.01
N ARG A 74 -13.61 30.43 -0.26
CA ARG A 74 -14.39 30.02 -1.42
C ARG A 74 -14.50 28.50 -1.53
N VAL A 75 -13.45 27.77 -1.17
CA VAL A 75 -13.48 26.30 -1.14
C VAL A 75 -14.44 25.82 -0.06
N VAL A 76 -14.38 26.39 1.14
CA VAL A 76 -15.29 26.06 2.24
C VAL A 76 -16.74 26.32 1.83
N GLU A 77 -17.04 27.51 1.30
CA GLU A 77 -18.38 27.89 0.83
C GLU A 77 -18.94 26.89 -0.19
N LEU A 78 -18.10 26.40 -1.10
CA LEU A 78 -18.51 25.42 -2.13
C LEU A 78 -18.61 23.99 -1.59
N ALA A 79 -17.76 23.62 -0.64
CA ALA A 79 -17.70 22.25 -0.12
C ALA A 79 -18.77 21.99 0.94
N THR A 80 -19.05 22.95 1.83
CA THR A 80 -19.98 22.78 2.96
C THR A 80 -21.34 22.20 2.54
N PRO A 81 -22.03 22.71 1.49
CA PRO A 81 -23.34 22.19 1.09
C PRO A 81 -23.33 20.72 0.64
N VAL A 82 -22.19 20.17 0.23
CA VAL A 82 -22.06 18.76 -0.20
C VAL A 82 -22.11 17.81 0.99
N PHE A 83 -21.63 18.25 2.14
CA PHE A 83 -21.57 17.46 3.36
C PHE A 83 -22.68 17.82 4.36
N GLU A 84 -23.46 18.87 4.08
CA GLU A 84 -24.66 19.21 4.83
C GLU A 84 -25.67 18.06 4.80
N GLY A 85 -26.18 17.67 5.97
CA GLY A 85 -27.16 16.59 6.11
C GLY A 85 -26.58 15.18 6.17
N LEU A 86 -25.26 15.00 6.06
CA LEU A 86 -24.62 13.73 6.38
C LEU A 86 -24.56 13.54 7.90
N ALA A 87 -25.02 12.38 8.36
CA ALA A 87 -24.91 12.01 9.77
C ALA A 87 -23.48 11.59 10.08
N ASP A 88 -22.94 12.10 11.18
CA ASP A 88 -21.68 11.63 11.75
C ASP A 88 -21.92 10.41 12.65
N GLY A 89 -20.85 9.73 13.04
CA GLY A 89 -20.91 8.51 13.84
C GLY A 89 -19.60 8.21 14.55
N GLU A 90 -19.57 7.10 15.29
CA GLU A 90 -18.34 6.59 15.86
C GLU A 90 -17.47 5.96 14.77
N LEU A 91 -16.20 6.37 14.70
CA LEU A 91 -15.25 5.76 13.79
C LEU A 91 -14.99 4.30 14.20
N PRO A 92 -14.94 3.36 13.25
CA PRO A 92 -14.60 1.98 13.55
C PRO A 92 -13.17 1.89 14.11
N VAL A 93 -12.98 0.96 15.05
CA VAL A 93 -11.64 0.66 15.59
C VAL A 93 -10.84 -0.08 14.53
N VAL A 94 -9.63 0.40 14.24
CA VAL A 94 -8.69 -0.26 13.34
C VAL A 94 -7.72 -1.10 14.17
N ASP A 95 -7.50 -2.34 13.76
CA ASP A 95 -6.50 -3.20 14.40
C ASP A 95 -5.10 -2.59 14.25
N ALA A 96 -4.40 -2.47 15.37
CA ALA A 96 -3.01 -2.04 15.37
C ALA A 96 -2.10 -3.12 14.77
N TYR A 97 -0.96 -2.69 14.23
CA TYR A 97 0.09 -3.61 13.82
C TYR A 97 0.57 -4.45 15.01
N GLU A 98 0.56 -5.77 14.85
CA GLU A 98 1.04 -6.72 15.85
C GLU A 98 2.35 -7.37 15.38
N PRO A 99 3.51 -7.02 15.98
CA PRO A 99 4.82 -7.54 15.57
C PRO A 99 5.00 -9.04 15.72
N SER A 100 4.19 -9.70 16.58
CA SER A 100 4.23 -11.15 16.73
C SER A 100 3.57 -11.90 15.57
N ILE A 101 2.67 -11.27 14.82
CA ILE A 101 2.08 -11.82 13.60
C ILE A 101 3.05 -11.59 12.44
N LYS A 102 3.56 -12.68 11.87
CA LYS A 102 4.53 -12.67 10.76
C LYS A 102 4.12 -13.72 9.74
N GLY A 103 4.47 -13.46 8.48
CA GLY A 103 4.32 -14.44 7.42
C GLY A 103 5.51 -15.39 7.33
N GLU A 104 5.52 -16.18 6.27
CA GLU A 104 6.67 -16.99 5.90
C GLU A 104 7.86 -16.10 5.56
N ARG A 105 9.03 -16.44 6.09
CA ARG A 105 10.27 -15.65 5.87
C ARG A 105 10.68 -15.60 4.40
N VAL A 106 10.39 -16.66 3.65
CA VAL A 106 10.73 -16.77 2.23
C VAL A 106 9.51 -17.33 1.52
N VAL A 107 8.95 -16.54 0.61
CA VAL A 107 7.84 -16.96 -0.25
C VAL A 107 8.37 -17.03 -1.68
N VAL A 108 8.22 -18.17 -2.33
CA VAL A 108 8.72 -18.41 -3.68
C VAL A 108 7.54 -18.84 -4.54
N ASP A 109 7.34 -18.12 -5.64
CA ASP A 109 6.40 -18.51 -6.68
C ASP A 109 7.19 -18.78 -7.97
N SER A 110 7.22 -20.06 -8.37
CA SER A 110 8.03 -20.53 -9.48
C SER A 110 7.19 -20.59 -10.76
N ARG A 111 7.66 -19.92 -11.81
CA ARG A 111 6.99 -19.83 -13.10
C ARG A 111 8.00 -19.94 -14.24
N GLU A 112 7.50 -20.24 -15.43
CA GLU A 112 8.29 -20.23 -16.65
C GLU A 112 8.49 -18.78 -17.12
N ILE A 113 9.55 -18.12 -16.60
CA ILE A 113 9.92 -16.74 -16.90
C ILE A 113 11.46 -16.62 -17.00
N ASP A 114 11.93 -15.68 -17.81
CA ASP A 114 13.38 -15.49 -18.06
C ASP A 114 14.12 -14.77 -16.92
N GLN A 115 13.39 -14.05 -16.06
CA GLN A 115 13.95 -13.21 -15.00
C GLN A 115 13.22 -13.41 -13.67
N CYS A 116 13.97 -13.39 -12.57
CA CYS A 116 13.42 -13.43 -11.23
C CYS A 116 13.12 -12.01 -10.72
N SER A 117 11.90 -11.79 -10.21
CA SER A 117 11.55 -10.59 -9.45
C SER A 117 11.69 -10.89 -7.96
N MET A 118 12.64 -10.21 -7.29
CA MET A 118 12.96 -10.44 -5.88
C MET A 118 12.69 -9.18 -5.06
N PHE A 119 12.06 -9.37 -3.90
CA PHE A 119 11.85 -8.33 -2.91
C PHE A 119 12.45 -8.75 -1.58
N LEU A 120 13.06 -7.81 -0.88
CA LEU A 120 13.54 -7.97 0.48
C LEU A 120 12.86 -6.91 1.35
N GLY A 121 12.18 -7.35 2.39
CA GLY A 121 11.42 -6.49 3.28
C GLY A 121 11.67 -6.85 4.73
N MET A 122 11.56 -5.84 5.59
CA MET A 122 11.65 -6.00 7.04
C MET A 122 10.65 -5.05 7.71
N PRO A 123 10.11 -5.41 8.88
CA PRO A 123 9.29 -4.48 9.66
C PRO A 123 10.08 -3.23 10.02
N MET A 124 9.41 -2.08 9.95
CA MET A 124 9.97 -0.77 10.28
C MET A 124 9.03 -0.01 11.21
N PHE A 125 9.50 1.12 11.72
CA PHE A 125 8.71 1.99 12.59
C PHE A 125 7.57 2.70 11.83
N GLY A 126 6.59 3.18 12.60
CA GLY A 126 5.40 3.83 12.06
C GLY A 126 5.64 5.25 11.57
N ARG A 127 4.60 5.84 10.96
CA ARG A 127 4.63 7.20 10.37
C ARG A 127 5.01 8.32 11.35
N HIS A 128 4.77 8.11 12.65
CA HIS A 128 4.98 9.09 13.70
C HIS A 128 6.31 8.92 14.45
N ASP A 129 7.10 7.92 14.08
CA ASP A 129 8.40 7.69 14.70
C ASP A 129 9.39 8.83 14.35
N PRO A 130 10.17 9.34 15.32
CA PRO A 130 11.16 10.38 15.07
C PRO A 130 12.22 9.97 14.03
N ASP A 131 12.55 8.68 13.93
CA ASP A 131 13.59 8.17 13.03
C ASP A 131 13.12 8.05 11.56
N ARG A 132 11.87 8.42 11.24
CA ARG A 132 11.32 8.36 9.87
C ARG A 132 12.12 9.10 8.81
N TYR A 133 12.83 10.15 9.20
CA TYR A 133 13.71 10.87 8.29
C TYR A 133 15.05 10.17 8.13
N ALA A 134 15.56 9.53 9.18
CA ALA A 134 16.78 8.75 9.13
C ALA A 134 16.64 7.56 8.15
N ILE A 135 15.53 6.81 8.21
CA ILE A 135 15.32 5.72 7.24
C ILE A 135 15.18 6.23 5.81
N ARG A 136 14.57 7.39 5.59
CA ARG A 136 14.46 7.96 4.25
C ARG A 136 15.84 8.23 3.66
N LEU A 137 16.75 8.78 4.45
CA LEU A 137 18.15 8.98 4.05
C LEU A 137 18.87 7.64 3.80
N VAL A 138 18.63 6.63 4.63
CA VAL A 138 19.17 5.28 4.40
C VAL A 138 18.68 4.71 3.08
N ASN A 139 17.39 4.85 2.77
CA ASN A 139 16.81 4.43 1.49
C ASN A 139 17.44 5.18 0.31
N ASP A 140 17.65 6.50 0.45
CA ASP A 140 18.28 7.32 -0.57
C ASP A 140 19.72 6.87 -0.88
N VAL A 141 20.48 6.51 0.15
CA VAL A 141 21.84 5.99 0.00
C VAL A 141 21.84 4.56 -0.56
N LEU A 142 20.89 3.73 -0.13
CA LEU A 142 20.88 2.30 -0.44
C LEU A 142 20.39 2.03 -1.87
N GLY A 143 19.23 2.57 -2.24
CA GLY A 143 18.52 2.18 -3.46
C GLY A 143 17.91 3.33 -4.28
N ALA A 144 17.79 4.55 -3.74
CA ALA A 144 17.16 5.63 -4.51
C ALA A 144 18.11 6.23 -5.55
N GLY A 145 17.79 6.00 -6.83
CA GLY A 145 18.46 6.63 -7.96
C GLY A 145 19.82 6.02 -8.31
N MET A 146 20.48 6.65 -9.29
CA MET A 146 21.67 6.08 -9.94
C MET A 146 22.96 6.17 -9.10
N SER A 147 23.01 7.08 -8.12
CA SER A 147 24.16 7.22 -7.22
C SER A 147 24.10 6.26 -6.01
N SER A 148 23.01 5.51 -5.86
CA SER A 148 22.80 4.61 -4.73
C SER A 148 23.75 3.40 -4.74
N ARG A 149 23.94 2.80 -3.57
CA ARG A 149 24.85 1.66 -3.40
C ARG A 149 24.41 0.45 -4.24
N LEU A 150 23.12 0.13 -4.25
CA LEU A 150 22.58 -0.98 -5.01
C LEU A 150 22.75 -0.76 -6.51
N PHE A 151 22.48 0.44 -7.01
CA PHE A 151 22.67 0.76 -8.43
C PHE A 151 24.14 0.57 -8.85
N ARG A 152 25.06 1.13 -8.06
CA ARG A 152 26.51 1.03 -8.36
C ARG A 152 27.04 -0.40 -8.26
N GLU A 153 26.73 -1.11 -7.18
CA GLU A 153 27.35 -2.41 -6.92
C GLU A 153 26.66 -3.57 -7.65
N VAL A 154 25.35 -3.56 -7.80
CA VAL A 154 24.60 -4.67 -8.41
C VAL A 154 24.45 -4.47 -9.92
N ARG A 155 24.05 -3.27 -10.35
CA ARG A 155 23.79 -2.98 -11.77
C ARG A 155 25.04 -2.53 -12.51
N GLU A 156 25.71 -1.46 -12.07
CA GLU A 156 26.81 -0.84 -12.83
C GLU A 156 28.07 -1.71 -12.81
N ARG A 157 28.53 -2.13 -11.63
CA ARG A 157 29.80 -2.86 -11.47
C ARG A 157 29.71 -4.33 -11.87
N ARG A 158 28.58 -4.99 -11.58
CA ARG A 158 28.44 -6.45 -11.71
C ARG A 158 27.46 -6.88 -12.82
N GLY A 159 26.63 -5.97 -13.34
CA GLY A 159 25.68 -6.29 -14.41
C GLY A 159 24.65 -7.37 -14.03
N LEU A 160 24.36 -7.56 -12.73
CA LEU A 160 23.52 -8.66 -12.25
C LEU A 160 22.02 -8.40 -12.43
N ALA A 161 21.62 -7.13 -12.46
CA ALA A 161 20.23 -6.74 -12.58
C ALA A 161 20.10 -5.51 -13.48
N TYR A 162 19.06 -5.49 -14.31
CA TYR A 162 18.69 -4.31 -15.09
C TYR A 162 18.05 -3.22 -14.21
N SER A 163 17.23 -3.63 -13.24
CA SER A 163 16.57 -2.75 -12.27
C SER A 163 16.86 -3.23 -10.84
N VAL A 164 17.24 -2.30 -9.96
CA VAL A 164 17.51 -2.54 -8.54
C VAL A 164 17.32 -1.21 -7.80
N GLY A 165 16.73 -1.26 -6.60
CA GLY A 165 16.46 -0.10 -5.75
C GLY A 165 15.79 -0.50 -4.46
#